data_AF-F2K8C3-F1
#
_entry.id   AF-F2K8C3-F1
#
_cell.length_a   1.000
_cell.length_b   1.000
_cell.length_c   1.000
_cell.angle_alpha   90.00
_cell.angle_beta   90.00
_cell.angle_gamma   90.00
#
_symmetry.space_group_name_H-M   'P 1'
#
loop_
_entity.id
_entity.type
_entity.pdbx_description
1 polymer ?
#
loop_
_entity_poly.entity_id
_entity_poly.type
_entity_poly.pdbx_seq_one_letter_code
_entity_poly.pdbx_strand_id
1 'polypeptide(L)'
;MARLRQIIERFGESRFTRWETAAAKIDEHGPRTIDRLGFRKTLEHGMGDTMHTTHTYYVLPEAWRSEIFRGMNINAVNKELLHRGVLEPGSDGKASSLVRLPGLGPQRCYIVKTIPGTDKGEARAA
;
A
#
# COMPACT_ATOMS: atom_id res chain seq x y z
N MET A 1 -8.01 -11.23 5.96
CA MET A 1 -7.01 -11.10 4.88
C MET A 1 -7.61 -11.05 3.48
N ALA A 2 -8.63 -11.85 3.13
CA ALA A 2 -9.24 -11.87 1.79
C ALA A 2 -9.74 -10.49 1.29
N ARG A 3 -10.31 -9.65 2.17
CA ARG A 3 -10.83 -8.33 1.81
C ARG A 3 -9.76 -7.39 1.26
N LEU A 4 -8.60 -7.30 1.93
CA LEU A 4 -7.50 -6.44 1.50
C LEU A 4 -6.95 -6.88 0.14
N ARG A 5 -6.78 -8.19 -0.03
CA ARG A 5 -6.34 -8.79 -1.30
C ARG A 5 -7.29 -8.43 -2.43
N GLN A 6 -8.59 -8.65 -2.25
CA GLN A 6 -9.61 -8.31 -3.25
C GLN A 6 -9.59 -6.82 -3.62
N ILE A 7 -9.40 -5.93 -2.66
CA ILE A 7 -9.32 -4.49 -2.94
C ILE A 7 -8.07 -4.16 -3.77
N ILE A 8 -6.91 -4.73 -3.40
CA ILE A 8 -5.67 -4.51 -4.13
C ILE A 8 -5.74 -5.12 -5.54
N GLU A 9 -6.29 -6.33 -5.69
CA GLU A 9 -6.46 -6.99 -6.99
C GLU A 9 -7.48 -6.25 -7.87
N ARG A 10 -8.59 -5.76 -7.30
CA ARG A 10 -9.66 -5.11 -8.06
C ARG A 10 -9.39 -3.64 -8.36
N PHE A 11 -8.72 -2.93 -7.45
CA PHE A 11 -8.57 -1.47 -7.51
C PHE A 11 -7.12 -0.99 -7.52
N GLY A 12 -6.14 -1.90 -7.47
CA GLY A 12 -4.70 -1.62 -7.37
C GLY A 12 -4.10 -0.79 -8.50
N GLU A 13 -4.78 -0.72 -9.65
CA GLU A 13 -4.36 0.10 -10.80
C GLU A 13 -5.23 1.34 -11.02
N SER A 14 -6.54 1.27 -10.70
CA SER A 14 -7.48 2.36 -10.99
C SER A 14 -7.62 3.38 -9.86
N ARG A 15 -7.41 2.98 -8.59
CA ARG A 15 -7.69 3.83 -7.40
C ARG A 15 -6.45 4.19 -6.59
N PHE A 16 -5.28 3.68 -7.00
CA PHE A 16 -3.99 4.00 -6.41
C PHE A 16 -3.14 4.81 -7.37
N THR A 17 -2.80 6.03 -6.97
CA THR A 17 -1.91 6.90 -7.75
C THR A 17 -0.49 6.33 -7.72
N ARG A 18 0.18 6.25 -8.87
CA ARG A 18 1.58 5.78 -8.92
C ARG A 18 2.52 6.78 -8.23
N TRP A 19 3.49 6.27 -7.49
CA TRP A 19 4.48 7.04 -6.72
C TRP A 19 5.63 7.61 -7.58
N GLU A 20 5.64 7.37 -8.90
CA GLU A 20 6.81 7.54 -9.78
C GLU A 20 7.63 8.82 -9.52
N THR A 21 8.93 8.61 -9.28
CA THR A 21 9.91 9.65 -8.94
C THR A 21 10.30 10.42 -10.21
N ALA A 22 10.16 11.75 -10.18
CA ALA A 22 10.80 12.74 -11.05
C ALA A 22 10.38 12.91 -12.54
N ALA A 23 9.64 12.02 -13.21
CA ALA A 23 9.35 12.17 -14.65
C ALA A 23 7.88 12.08 -15.09
N ALA A 24 6.93 11.88 -14.17
CA ALA A 24 5.55 12.23 -14.46
C ALA A 24 5.47 13.75 -14.35
N LYS A 25 5.60 14.44 -15.50
CA LYS A 25 5.09 15.81 -15.65
C LYS A 25 3.82 15.89 -14.83
N ILE A 26 3.67 16.98 -14.08
CA ILE A 26 2.38 17.38 -13.54
C ILE A 26 1.46 17.42 -14.75
N ASP A 27 0.77 16.31 -15.00
CA ASP A 27 -0.33 16.29 -15.93
C ASP A 27 -1.42 17.00 -15.14
N GLU A 28 -1.45 18.31 -15.32
CA GLU A 28 -2.47 19.23 -14.80
C GLU A 28 -3.87 18.80 -15.28
N HIS A 29 -3.93 17.88 -16.25
CA HIS A 29 -5.11 17.20 -16.77
C HIS A 29 -5.13 15.67 -16.55
N GLY A 30 -4.27 15.12 -15.70
CA GLY A 30 -4.28 13.70 -15.37
C GLY A 30 -5.62 13.36 -14.71
N PRO A 31 -6.28 12.24 -15.08
CA PRO A 31 -7.61 11.92 -14.58
C PRO A 31 -7.57 11.94 -13.05
N ARG A 32 -8.20 12.95 -12.45
CA ARG A 32 -8.33 13.05 -11.00
C ARG A 32 -8.92 11.73 -10.56
N THR A 33 -8.16 10.95 -9.78
CA THR A 33 -8.65 9.67 -9.29
C THR A 33 -9.86 9.97 -8.40
N ILE A 34 -11.06 9.86 -8.98
CA ILE A 34 -12.33 10.01 -8.26
C ILE A 34 -12.31 8.90 -7.20
N ASP A 35 -12.47 9.30 -5.94
CA ASP A 35 -12.19 8.54 -4.70
C ASP A 35 -10.88 7.71 -4.65
N ARG A 36 -9.75 8.41 -4.80
CA ARG A 36 -8.42 7.88 -4.48
C ARG A 36 -8.35 7.14 -3.14
N LEU A 37 -7.94 5.88 -3.17
CA LEU A 37 -7.70 5.05 -1.98
C LEU A 37 -6.29 5.26 -1.41
N GLY A 38 -5.34 5.67 -2.24
CA GLY A 38 -3.97 5.87 -1.82
C GLY A 38 -2.96 5.96 -2.96
N PHE A 39 -1.72 5.57 -2.68
CA PHE A 39 -0.59 5.59 -3.59
C PHE A 39 0.03 4.20 -3.74
N ARG A 40 0.61 3.90 -4.89
CA ARG A 40 1.37 2.67 -5.14
C ARG A 40 2.79 3.01 -5.56
N LYS A 41 3.77 2.53 -4.81
CA LYS A 41 5.18 2.60 -5.15
C LYS A 41 5.63 1.26 -5.69
N THR A 42 6.07 1.25 -6.94
CA THR A 42 6.72 0.10 -7.55
C THR A 42 8.23 0.28 -7.38
N LEU A 43 8.89 -0.73 -6.83
CA LEU A 43 10.33 -0.80 -6.67
C LEU A 43 10.82 -2.03 -7.41
N GLU A 44 11.67 -1.81 -8.40
CA GLU A 44 12.37 -2.89 -9.10
C GLU A 44 13.70 -3.08 -8.40
N HIS A 45 13.95 -4.29 -7.90
CA HIS A 45 15.21 -4.68 -7.28
C HIS A 45 15.63 -6.03 -7.85
N GLY A 46 16.79 -6.06 -8.49
CA GLY A 46 17.38 -7.27 -9.03
C GLY A 46 18.89 -7.11 -9.13
N MET A 47 19.60 -8.23 -9.05
CA MET A 47 21.05 -8.28 -9.24
C MET A 47 21.32 -9.33 -10.33
N GLY A 48 21.83 -8.90 -11.49
CA GLY A 48 22.02 -9.76 -12.65
C GLY A 48 20.71 -10.07 -13.39
N ASP A 49 20.50 -11.34 -13.76
CA ASP A 49 19.37 -11.80 -14.59
C ASP A 49 18.02 -11.87 -13.83
N THR A 50 18.05 -11.80 -12.50
CA THR A 50 16.85 -11.89 -11.67
C THR A 50 16.35 -10.51 -11.26
N MET A 51 15.41 -9.96 -12.01
CA MET A 51 14.66 -8.75 -11.65
C MET A 51 13.44 -9.11 -10.80
N HIS A 52 13.34 -8.55 -9.60
CA HIS A 52 12.14 -8.63 -8.76
C HIS A 52 11.43 -7.29 -8.70
N THR A 53 10.15 -7.27 -8.99
CA THR A 53 9.31 -6.07 -8.86
C THR A 53 8.48 -6.18 -7.60
N THR A 54 8.72 -5.28 -6.64
CA THR A 54 7.98 -5.19 -5.38
C THR A 54 7.01 -4.02 -5.43
N HIS A 55 5.74 -4.27 -5.10
CA HIS A 55 4.70 -3.25 -5.05
C HIS A 55 4.33 -2.91 -3.61
N THR A 56 4.61 -1.68 -3.20
CA THR A 56 4.21 -1.15 -1.89
C THR A 56 3.00 -0.24 -2.06
N TYR A 57 1.92 -0.52 -1.33
CA TYR A 57 0.69 0.26 -1.36
C TYR A 57 0.58 1.12 -0.10
N TYR A 58 0.35 2.42 -0.29
CA TYR A 58 0.18 3.41 0.76
C TYR A 58 -1.29 3.81 0.80
N VAL A 59 -2.06 3.24 1.71
CA VAL A 59 -3.50 3.49 1.79
C VAL A 59 -3.79 4.64 2.76
N LEU A 60 -4.67 5.55 2.37
CA LEU A 60 -5.12 6.63 3.24
C LEU A 60 -6.01 6.09 4.38
N PRO A 61 -5.96 6.68 5.58
CA PRO A 61 -6.68 6.18 6.75
C PRO A 61 -8.20 6.26 6.60
N GLU A 62 -8.70 7.24 5.85
CA GLU A 62 -10.13 7.39 5.55
C GLU A 62 -10.63 6.22 4.69
N ALA A 63 -9.93 5.91 3.60
CA ALA A 63 -10.20 4.76 2.75
C ALA A 63 -10.04 3.43 3.51
N TRP A 64 -9.01 3.32 4.35
CA TRP A 64 -8.75 2.11 5.13
C TRP A 64 -9.94 1.72 6.02
N ARG A 65 -10.49 2.69 6.76
CA ARG A 65 -11.64 2.45 7.65
C ARG A 65 -12.99 2.42 6.94
N SER A 66 -13.18 3.26 5.92
CA SER A 66 -14.50 3.54 5.33
C SER A 66 -14.80 2.71 4.07
N GLU A 67 -13.77 2.33 3.31
CA GLU A 67 -13.90 1.54 2.08
C GLU A 67 -13.42 0.09 2.29
N ILE A 68 -12.17 -0.08 2.73
CA ILE A 68 -11.52 -1.39 2.76
C ILE A 68 -12.10 -2.25 3.88
N PHE A 69 -12.05 -1.72 5.10
CA PHE A 69 -12.46 -2.44 6.31
C PHE A 69 -13.75 -1.88 6.91
N ARG A 70 -14.66 -1.38 6.06
CA ARG A 70 -15.95 -0.85 6.49
C ARG A 70 -16.71 -1.89 7.31
N GLY A 71 -17.15 -1.51 8.52
CA GLY A 71 -17.90 -2.39 9.42
C GLY A 71 -17.04 -3.44 10.15
N MET A 72 -15.71 -3.40 10.02
CA MET A 72 -14.79 -4.26 10.77
C MET A 72 -14.07 -3.49 11.88
N ASN A 73 -13.60 -4.22 12.90
CA ASN A 73 -12.78 -3.65 13.96
C ASN A 73 -11.36 -3.38 13.45
N ILE A 74 -11.11 -2.12 13.05
CA ILE A 74 -9.84 -1.65 12.50
C ILE A 74 -8.66 -1.91 13.44
N ASN A 75 -8.86 -1.81 14.76
CA ASN A 75 -7.78 -2.08 15.72
C ASN A 75 -7.35 -3.55 15.69
N ALA A 76 -8.31 -4.47 15.64
CA ALA A 76 -8.02 -5.90 15.55
C ALA A 76 -7.36 -6.24 14.21
N VAL A 77 -7.88 -5.69 13.11
CA VAL A 77 -7.31 -5.86 11.76
C VAL A 77 -5.89 -5.34 11.67
N ASN A 78 -5.63 -4.14 12.18
CA ASN A 78 -4.31 -3.52 12.16
C ASN A 78 -3.31 -4.35 12.97
N LYS A 79 -3.69 -4.83 14.16
CA LYS A 79 -2.84 -5.71 14.97
C LYS A 79 -2.49 -7.01 14.23
N GLU A 80 -3.49 -7.66 13.64
CA GLU A 80 -3.29 -8.88 12.86
C GLU A 80 -2.37 -8.65 11.64
N LEU A 81 -2.60 -7.57 10.89
CA LEU A 81 -1.79 -7.24 9.71
C LEU A 81 -0.34 -6.89 10.05
N LEU A 82 -0.12 -6.20 11.17
CA LEU A 82 1.23 -5.96 11.71
C LEU A 82 1.88 -7.26 12.16
N HIS A 83 1.15 -8.11 12.88
CA HIS A 83 1.66 -9.39 13.37
C HIS A 83 2.09 -10.33 12.24
N ARG A 84 1.39 -10.27 11.10
CA ARG A 84 1.75 -11.03 9.89
C ARG A 84 2.81 -10.37 8.99
N GLY A 85 3.32 -9.19 9.36
CA GLY A 85 4.30 -8.45 8.54
C GLY A 85 3.74 -7.90 7.22
N VAL A 86 2.42 -7.86 7.05
CA VAL A 86 1.76 -7.32 5.84
C VAL A 86 1.78 -5.79 5.83
N LEU A 87 1.55 -5.20 7.01
CA LEU A 87 1.69 -3.76 7.24
C LEU A 87 3.08 -3.44 7.80
N GLU A 88 3.69 -2.38 7.29
CA GLU A 88 4.87 -1.79 7.92
C GLU A 88 4.43 -0.86 9.07
N PRO A 89 4.90 -1.12 10.31
CA PRO A 89 4.67 -0.21 11.42
C PRO A 89 5.39 1.12 11.19
N GLY A 90 4.78 2.21 11.62
CA GLY A 90 5.42 3.52 11.63
C GLY A 90 6.48 3.64 12.71
N SER A 91 7.25 4.71 12.63
CA SER A 91 8.31 5.03 13.60
C SER A 91 7.81 5.14 15.05
N ASP A 92 6.51 5.35 15.24
CA ASP A 92 5.83 5.43 16.55
C ASP A 92 5.30 4.06 17.04
N GLY A 93 5.60 2.96 16.32
CA GLY A 93 5.07 1.61 16.60
C GLY A 93 3.59 1.42 16.22
N LYS A 94 2.96 2.44 15.64
CA LYS A 94 1.55 2.40 15.18
C LYS A 94 1.44 1.79 13.80
N ALA A 95 0.28 1.23 13.48
CA ALA A 95 -0.02 0.68 12.15
C ALA A 95 -0.04 1.72 11.01
N SER A 96 -0.12 3.01 11.34
CA SER A 96 -0.06 4.11 10.36
C SER A 96 1.25 4.87 10.50
N SER A 97 1.86 5.17 9.36
CA SER A 97 3.14 5.85 9.23
C SER A 97 2.95 7.21 8.59
N LEU A 98 3.65 8.23 9.06
CA LEU A 98 3.69 9.52 8.38
C LEU A 98 4.63 9.40 7.19
N VAL A 99 4.10 9.48 5.98
CA VAL A 99 4.89 9.38 4.75
C VAL A 99 4.65 10.62 3.90
N ARG A 100 5.72 11.15 3.31
CA ARG A 100 5.62 12.29 2.39
C ARG A 100 5.17 11.79 1.02
N LEU A 101 3.89 11.96 0.72
CA LEU A 101 3.28 11.58 -0.54
C LEU A 101 3.64 12.60 -1.64
N PRO A 102 3.88 12.17 -2.88
CA PRO A 102 4.06 13.08 -4.00
C PRO A 102 2.75 13.88 -4.24
N GLY A 103 2.87 15.20 -4.35
CA GLY A 103 1.75 16.12 -4.58
C GLY A 103 0.86 16.45 -3.38
N LEU A 104 0.88 15.67 -2.29
CA LEU A 104 0.12 15.97 -1.05
C LEU A 104 0.97 16.34 0.16
N GLY A 105 2.27 16.04 0.15
CA GLY A 105 3.13 16.29 1.31
C GLY A 105 2.97 15.21 2.42
N PRO A 106 3.30 15.53 3.68
CA PRO A 106 3.30 14.54 4.77
C PRO A 106 1.89 14.11 5.14
N GLN A 107 1.56 12.84 4.89
CA GLN A 107 0.25 12.26 5.17
C GLN A 107 0.39 10.94 5.94
N ARG A 108 -0.49 10.72 6.91
CA ARG A 108 -0.59 9.42 7.59
C ARG A 108 -1.15 8.40 6.62
N CYS A 109 -0.42 7.30 6.41
CA CYS A 109 -0.81 6.21 5.51
C CYS A 109 -0.55 4.84 6.16
N TYR A 110 -1.33 3.85 5.75
CA TYR A 110 -1.07 2.45 6.03
C TYR A 110 -0.23 1.85 4.90
N ILE A 111 0.98 1.39 5.22
CA ILE A 111 1.94 0.89 4.23
C ILE A 111 1.82 -0.63 4.14
N VAL A 112 1.25 -1.13 3.04
CA VAL A 112 1.10 -2.55 2.74
C VAL A 112 2.24 -2.96 1.81
N LYS A 113 3.18 -3.76 2.32
CA LYS A 113 4.36 -4.22 1.56
C LYS A 113 4.15 -5.56 0.87
N THR A 114 3.42 -6.46 1.52
CA THR A 114 3.18 -7.82 1.03
C THR A 114 1.71 -7.96 0.71
N ILE A 115 1.37 -8.31 -0.53
CA ILE A 115 0.00 -8.71 -0.86
C ILE A 115 -0.22 -10.11 -0.30
N PRO A 116 -1.19 -10.32 0.62
CA PRO A 116 -1.42 -11.63 1.20
C PRO A 116 -1.84 -12.64 0.12
N GLY A 117 -0.96 -13.61 -0.15
CA GLY A 117 -1.16 -14.70 -1.11
C GLY A 117 -0.50 -14.52 -2.48
N THR A 118 0.36 -13.51 -2.67
CA THR A 118 1.29 -13.39 -3.82
C THR A 118 2.72 -13.79 -3.43
N ASP A 119 2.92 -14.20 -2.18
CA ASP A 119 4.21 -14.55 -1.66
C ASP A 119 4.71 -15.86 -2.32
N LYS A 120 5.57 -15.72 -3.32
CA LYS A 120 6.44 -16.78 -3.84
C LYS A 120 7.61 -17.08 -2.87
N GLY A 121 7.46 -16.72 -1.60
CA GLY A 121 8.52 -16.67 -0.60
C GLY A 121 8.06 -17.22 0.74
N GLU A 122 7.34 -18.34 0.76
CA GLU A 122 7.44 -19.30 1.87
C GLU A 122 8.91 -19.77 1.92
N ALA A 123 9.78 -18.89 2.37
CA ALA A 123 11.18 -19.14 2.64
C ALA A 123 11.38 -18.75 4.10
N ARG A 124 11.08 -19.76 4.92
CA ARG A 124 11.80 -20.11 6.14
C ARG A 124 11.28 -19.50 7.44
N ALA A 125 10.38 -20.26 8.06
CA ALA A 125 10.42 -20.49 9.51
C ALA A 125 10.24 -22.00 9.74
N ALA A 126 11.36 -22.71 9.77
CA ALA A 126 11.52 -24.06 10.30
C ALA A 126 12.73 -24.02 11.24
#